data_AF-A0AA41U4Z7-F1
#
_entry.id   AF-A0AA41U4Z7-F1
#
_cell.length_a   1.000
_cell.length_b   1.000
_cell.length_c   1.000
_cell.angle_alpha   90.00
_cell.angle_beta   90.00
_cell.angle_gamma   90.00
#
_symmetry.space_group_name_H-M   'P 1'
#
loop_
_entity.id
_entity.type
_entity.pdbx_description
1 polymer ?
#
loop_
_entity_poly.entity_id
_entity_poly.type
_entity_poly.pdbx_seq_one_letter_code
_entity_poly.pdbx_strand_id
1 'polypeptide(L)'
;MQANDARLLRGSAIPTAAVAIVAMIVGTVIAGTKGLIGAAFASVVVLAFFSLGQIAIGKITNGNPFMIMNMAMLTYLLQVGGVAILLFAFADATWFDTKVFALTILAATLVWIAAQVRVFSQLKIAYVEPDGKR
;
A
#
# COMPACT_ATOMS: atom_id res chain seq x y z
N MET A 1 17.71 -1.91 3.89
CA MET A 1 16.41 -2.39 4.41
C MET A 1 16.71 -3.52 5.35
N GLN A 2 16.22 -3.45 6.58
CA GLN A 2 16.39 -4.55 7.52
C GLN A 2 15.54 -5.74 7.05
N ALA A 3 15.88 -6.97 7.46
CA ALA A 3 15.15 -8.17 7.03
C ALA A 3 13.63 -8.09 7.36
N ASN A 4 13.29 -7.39 8.45
CA ASN A 4 11.92 -7.15 8.87
C ASN A 4 11.16 -6.20 7.92
N ASP A 5 11.79 -5.14 7.43
CA ASP A 5 11.17 -4.19 6.47
C ASP A 5 10.82 -4.89 5.15
N ALA A 6 11.73 -5.72 4.65
CA ALA A 6 11.52 -6.48 3.42
C ALA A 6 10.40 -7.52 3.58
N ARG A 7 10.31 -8.15 4.76
CA ARG A 7 9.23 -9.09 5.09
C ARG A 7 7.88 -8.39 5.19
N LEU A 8 7.83 -7.21 5.80
CA LEU A 8 6.62 -6.40 5.91
C LEU A 8 6.12 -5.94 4.53
N LEU A 9 7.04 -5.50 3.67
CA LEU A 9 6.70 -5.07 2.31
C LEU A 9 6.21 -6.23 1.45
N ARG A 10 6.94 -7.36 1.42
CA ARG A 10 6.50 -8.55 0.64
C ARG A 10 5.20 -9.14 1.17
N GLY A 11 5.06 -9.22 2.50
CA GLY A 11 3.89 -9.78 3.14
C GLY A 11 2.61 -8.96 2.92
N SER A 12 2.74 -7.66 2.62
CA SER A 12 1.61 -6.79 2.29
C SER A 12 1.37 -6.71 0.77
N ALA A 13 2.43 -6.61 -0.04
CA ALA A 13 2.32 -6.44 -1.48
C ALA A 13 1.75 -7.67 -2.20
N ILE A 14 2.13 -8.88 -1.79
CA ILE A 14 1.65 -10.12 -2.41
C ILE A 14 0.11 -10.29 -2.30
N PRO A 15 -0.51 -10.21 -1.12
CA PRO A 15 -1.96 -10.34 -1.01
C PRO A 15 -2.70 -9.19 -1.71
N THR A 16 -2.17 -7.97 -1.66
CA THR A 16 -2.74 -6.84 -2.42
C THR A 16 -2.70 -7.07 -3.92
N ALA A 17 -1.59 -7.60 -4.45
CA ALA A 17 -1.48 -7.96 -5.87
C ALA A 17 -2.47 -9.07 -6.26
N ALA A 18 -2.69 -10.06 -5.40
CA ALA A 18 -3.71 -11.09 -5.64
C ALA A 18 -5.12 -10.50 -5.73
N VAL A 19 -5.47 -9.57 -4.83
CA VAL A 19 -6.76 -8.89 -4.85
C VAL A 19 -6.89 -7.95 -6.05
N ALA A 20 -5.81 -7.28 -6.46
CA ALA A 20 -5.78 -6.50 -7.69
C ALA A 20 -6.10 -7.34 -8.93
N ILE A 21 -5.59 -8.57 -9.01
CA ILE A 21 -5.93 -9.50 -10.10
C ILE A 21 -7.42 -9.84 -10.09
N VAL A 22 -7.99 -10.14 -8.91
CA VAL A 22 -9.43 -10.40 -8.77
C VAL A 22 -10.25 -9.17 -9.19
N ALA A 23 -9.84 -7.98 -8.76
CA ALA A 23 -10.50 -6.73 -9.12
C ALA A 23 -10.44 -6.45 -10.63
N MET A 24 -9.33 -6.78 -11.31
CA MET A 24 -9.24 -6.71 -12.77
C MET A 24 -10.22 -7.66 -13.45
N ILE A 25 -10.33 -8.91 -12.99
CA ILE A 25 -11.27 -9.89 -13.54
C ILE A 25 -12.71 -9.41 -13.35
N VAL A 26 -13.07 -9.04 -12.12
CA VAL A 26 -14.44 -8.58 -11.79
C VAL A 26 -14.78 -7.28 -12.53
N GLY A 27 -13.85 -6.33 -12.58
CA GLY A 27 -13.99 -5.09 -13.33
C GLY A 27 -14.20 -5.33 -14.83
N THR A 28 -13.49 -6.30 -15.40
CA THR A 28 -13.68 -6.71 -16.80
C THR A 28 -15.07 -7.30 -17.06
N VAL A 29 -15.56 -8.14 -16.14
CA VAL A 29 -16.89 -8.76 -16.26
C VAL A 29 -18.01 -7.70 -16.18
N ILE A 30 -17.87 -6.69 -15.31
CA ILE A 30 -18.92 -5.70 -15.06
C ILE A 30 -18.90 -4.56 -16.08
N ALA A 31 -17.72 -4.05 -16.43
CA ALA A 31 -17.56 -2.83 -17.23
C ALA A 31 -16.70 -3.03 -18.48
N GLY A 32 -16.42 -4.28 -18.86
CA GLY A 32 -15.62 -4.62 -20.05
C GLY A 32 -14.19 -4.09 -19.98
N THR A 33 -13.65 -3.71 -21.14
CA THR A 33 -12.28 -3.19 -21.26
C THR A 33 -12.03 -1.95 -20.41
N LYS A 34 -13.04 -1.08 -20.22
CA LYS A 34 -12.92 0.12 -19.37
C LYS A 34 -12.74 -0.22 -17.89
N GLY A 35 -13.40 -1.28 -17.43
CA GLY A 35 -13.22 -1.81 -16.07
C GLY A 35 -11.86 -2.44 -15.86
N LEU A 36 -11.34 -3.18 -16.86
CA LEU A 36 -9.99 -3.73 -16.82
C LEU A 36 -8.94 -2.62 -16.67
N ILE A 37 -9.01 -1.59 -17.51
CA ILE A 37 -8.06 -0.47 -17.49
C ILE A 37 -8.13 0.27 -16.15
N GLY A 38 -9.36 0.54 -15.66
CA GLY A 38 -9.56 1.19 -14.37
C GLY A 38 -8.97 0.38 -13.22
N ALA A 39 -9.27 -0.92 -13.14
CA ALA A 39 -8.72 -1.78 -12.11
C ALA A 39 -7.20 -1.92 -12.22
N ALA A 40 -6.64 -2.11 -13.42
CA ALA A 40 -5.20 -2.22 -13.63
C ALA A 40 -4.47 -0.94 -13.19
N PHE A 41 -4.98 0.23 -13.57
CA PHE A 41 -4.40 1.52 -13.19
C PHE A 41 -4.47 1.74 -11.67
N ALA A 42 -5.62 1.48 -11.05
CA ALA A 42 -5.77 1.50 -9.58
C ALA A 42 -4.75 0.60 -8.88
N SER A 43 -4.55 -0.61 -9.40
CA SER A 43 -3.61 -1.59 -8.86
C SER A 43 -2.18 -1.04 -8.82
N VAL A 44 -1.72 -0.46 -9.93
CA VAL A 44 -0.38 0.12 -10.05
C VAL A 44 -0.21 1.28 -9.08
N VAL A 45 -1.21 2.16 -9.01
CA VAL A 45 -1.20 3.31 -8.08
C VAL A 45 -1.05 2.83 -6.64
N VAL A 46 -1.90 1.91 -6.17
CA VAL A 46 -1.89 1.45 -4.78
C VAL A 46 -0.57 0.76 -4.45
N LEU A 47 -0.12 -0.17 -5.29
CA LEU A 47 1.15 -0.87 -5.05
C LEU A 47 2.35 0.09 -5.04
N ALA A 48 2.38 1.07 -5.94
CA ALA A 48 3.47 2.05 -5.99
C ALA A 48 3.46 2.98 -4.77
N PHE A 49 2.33 3.63 -4.48
CA PHE A 49 2.24 4.58 -3.36
C PHE A 49 2.52 3.92 -2.01
N PHE A 50 1.96 2.74 -1.78
CA PHE A 50 2.10 2.07 -0.49
C PHE A 50 3.49 1.48 -0.31
N SER A 51 4.07 0.88 -1.37
CA SER A 51 5.44 0.38 -1.32
C SER A 51 6.46 1.50 -1.13
N LEU A 52 6.33 2.60 -1.88
CA LEU A 52 7.23 3.75 -1.78
C LEU A 52 7.15 4.40 -0.40
N GLY A 53 5.95 4.58 0.15
CA GLY A 53 5.76 5.09 1.51
C GLY A 53 6.45 4.21 2.56
N GLN A 54 6.28 2.88 2.46
CA GLN A 54 6.93 1.93 3.36
C GLN A 54 8.47 2.00 3.27
N ILE A 55 9.01 2.08 2.05
CA ILE A 55 10.44 2.18 1.81
C ILE A 55 10.99 3.51 2.35
N ALA A 56 10.25 4.61 2.19
CA ALA A 56 10.63 5.92 2.68
C ALA A 56 10.74 5.94 4.21
N ILE A 57 9.73 5.39 4.91
CA ILE A 57 9.77 5.23 6.36
C ILE A 57 11.01 4.43 6.75
N GLY A 58 11.17 3.21 6.22
CA GLY A 58 12.29 2.34 6.59
C GLY A 58 13.65 2.97 6.33
N LYS A 59 13.83 3.72 5.23
CA LYS A 59 15.11 4.40 4.96
C LYS A 59 15.41 5.53 5.93
N ILE A 60 14.42 6.34 6.29
CA ILE A 60 14.63 7.57 7.08
C ILE A 60 14.68 7.28 8.58
N THR A 61 13.94 6.28 9.06
CA THR A 61 13.91 5.93 10.48
C THR A 61 15.05 5.03 10.93
N ASN A 62 15.86 4.51 9.99
CA ASN A 62 17.05 3.73 10.29
C ASN A 62 18.10 4.61 10.99
N GLY A 63 18.13 4.55 12.32
CA GLY A 63 19.12 5.23 13.17
C GLY A 63 18.61 6.43 13.97
N ASN A 64 17.35 6.87 13.77
CA ASN A 64 16.75 7.95 14.57
C ASN A 64 15.29 7.62 14.95
N PRO A 65 15.06 7.09 16.17
CA PRO A 65 13.73 6.73 16.65
C PRO A 65 12.76 7.93 16.73
N PHE A 66 13.26 9.14 16.93
CA PHE A 66 12.42 10.35 17.02
C PHE A 66 11.76 10.72 15.69
N MET A 67 12.32 10.27 14.55
CA MET A 67 11.76 10.54 13.22
C MET A 67 10.58 9.62 12.88
N ILE A 68 10.37 8.51 13.60
CA ILE A 68 9.35 7.51 13.26
C ILE A 68 7.95 8.12 13.21
N MET A 69 7.58 8.90 14.24
CA MET A 69 6.24 9.51 14.31
C MET A 69 6.02 10.52 13.18
N ASN A 70 6.98 11.41 12.94
CA ASN A 70 6.88 12.42 11.90
C ASN A 70 6.79 11.79 10.49
N MET A 71 7.60 10.75 10.25
CA MET A 71 7.59 10.04 8.97
C MET A 71 6.32 9.22 8.76
N ALA A 72 5.78 8.60 9.81
CA ALA A 72 4.51 7.92 9.76
C ALA A 72 3.38 8.89 9.40
N MET A 73 3.33 10.05 10.06
CA MET A 73 2.31 11.08 9.78
C MET A 73 2.42 11.64 8.37
N LEU A 74 3.64 11.95 7.92
CA LEU A 74 3.89 12.45 6.57
C LEU A 74 3.47 11.42 5.52
N THR A 75 3.81 10.15 5.73
CA THR A 75 3.45 9.07 4.79
C THR A 75 1.94 8.90 4.72
N TYR A 76 1.25 8.94 5.86
CA TYR A 76 -0.22 8.88 5.88
C TYR A 76 -0.85 10.05 5.13
N LEU A 77 -0.37 11.28 5.35
CA LEU A 77 -0.85 12.46 4.63
C LEU A 77 -0.62 12.33 3.12
N LEU A 78 0.55 11.87 2.71
CA LEU A 78 0.88 11.65 1.30
C LEU A 78 0.05 10.53 0.67
N GLN A 79 -0.22 9.44 1.39
CA GLN A 79 -1.03 8.33 0.89
C GLN A 79 -2.48 8.74 0.73
N VAL A 80 -3.10 9.28 1.78
CA VAL A 80 -4.51 9.70 1.73
C VAL A 80 -4.68 10.87 0.75
N GLY A 81 -3.82 11.89 0.84
CA GLY A 81 -3.83 13.03 -0.06
C GLY A 81 -3.56 12.63 -1.51
N GLY A 82 -2.57 11.76 -1.75
CA GLY A 82 -2.25 11.25 -3.08
C GLY A 82 -3.40 10.46 -3.71
N VAL A 83 -4.01 9.54 -2.96
CA VAL A 83 -5.20 8.81 -3.43
C VAL A 83 -6.36 9.77 -3.69
N ALA A 84 -6.62 10.74 -2.81
CA ALA A 84 -7.68 11.72 -3.02
C ALA A 84 -7.44 12.56 -4.28
N ILE A 85 -6.22 13.09 -4.46
CA ILE A 85 -5.83 13.84 -5.66
C ILE A 85 -6.06 13.01 -6.92
N LEU A 86 -5.67 11.73 -6.91
CA LEU A 86 -5.88 10.85 -8.07
C LEU A 86 -7.37 10.62 -8.33
N LEU A 87 -8.18 10.37 -7.31
CA LEU A 87 -9.63 10.21 -7.45
C LEU A 87 -10.27 11.47 -8.06
N PHE A 88 -9.88 12.67 -7.60
CA PHE A 88 -10.42 13.92 -8.15
C PHE A 88 -9.89 14.23 -9.55
N ALA A 89 -8.59 14.02 -9.80
CA ALA A 89 -7.98 14.27 -11.10
C ALA A 89 -8.57 13.39 -12.21
N PHE A 90 -9.02 12.19 -11.85
CA PHE A 90 -9.63 11.24 -12.78
C PHE A 90 -11.15 11.08 -12.61
N ALA A 91 -11.81 11.98 -11.87
CA ALA A 91 -13.26 11.88 -11.66
C ALA A 91 -14.05 11.88 -12.98
N ASP A 92 -13.63 12.74 -13.93
CA ASP A 92 -14.26 12.90 -15.25
C ASP A 92 -13.56 12.09 -16.37
N ALA A 93 -12.70 11.14 -16.01
CA ALA A 93 -12.02 10.32 -17.00
C ALA A 93 -13.01 9.40 -17.74
N THR A 94 -13.08 9.53 -19.07
CA THR A 94 -14.01 8.75 -19.91
C THR A 94 -13.43 7.45 -20.47
N TRP A 95 -12.12 7.27 -20.30
CA TRP A 95 -11.30 6.19 -20.85
C TRP A 95 -11.25 4.95 -19.95
N PHE A 96 -11.73 5.04 -18.70
CA PHE A 96 -11.92 3.90 -17.80
C PHE A 96 -13.15 4.10 -16.91
N ASP A 97 -13.61 3.04 -16.24
CA ASP A 97 -14.74 3.11 -15.32
C ASP A 97 -14.29 3.63 -13.94
N THR A 98 -14.70 4.85 -13.60
CA THR A 98 -14.33 5.53 -12.34
C THR A 98 -14.81 4.78 -11.10
N LYS A 99 -15.96 4.07 -11.17
CA LYS A 99 -16.48 3.29 -10.04
C LYS A 99 -15.62 2.06 -9.79
N VAL A 100 -15.27 1.33 -10.85
CA VAL A 100 -14.38 0.17 -10.76
C VAL A 100 -12.99 0.60 -10.26
N PHE A 101 -12.48 1.72 -10.76
CA PHE A 101 -11.22 2.31 -10.28
C PHE A 101 -11.26 2.62 -8.77
N ALA A 102 -12.26 3.36 -8.31
CA ALA A 102 -12.40 3.74 -6.91
C ALA A 102 -12.59 2.53 -5.98
N LEU A 103 -13.42 1.57 -6.38
CA LEU A 103 -13.63 0.32 -5.62
C LEU A 103 -12.36 -0.53 -5.56
N THR A 104 -11.60 -0.59 -6.66
CA THR A 104 -10.33 -1.31 -6.69
C THR A 104 -9.31 -0.68 -5.75
N ILE A 105 -9.19 0.66 -5.76
CA ILE A 105 -8.32 1.38 -4.81
C ILE A 105 -8.71 1.05 -3.38
N LEU A 106 -10.01 1.15 -3.06
CA LEU A 106 -10.51 0.90 -1.71
C LEU A 106 -10.19 -0.53 -1.26
N ALA A 107 -10.54 -1.54 -2.08
CA ALA A 107 -10.31 -2.94 -1.76
C ALA A 107 -8.82 -3.27 -1.60
N ALA A 108 -7.98 -2.81 -2.54
CA ALA A 108 -6.53 -3.02 -2.49
C ALA A 108 -5.90 -2.36 -1.26
N THR A 109 -6.34 -1.15 -0.90
CA THR A 109 -5.88 -0.42 0.28
C THR A 109 -6.24 -1.14 1.58
N LEU A 110 -7.50 -1.58 1.72
CA LEU A 110 -7.95 -2.32 2.90
C LEU A 110 -7.17 -3.63 3.08
N VAL A 111 -6.94 -4.35 1.98
CA VAL A 111 -6.18 -5.59 1.98
C VAL A 111 -4.71 -5.35 2.32
N TRP A 112 -4.11 -4.28 1.79
CA TRP A 112 -2.75 -3.89 2.16
C TRP A 112 -2.64 -3.64 3.66
N ILE A 113 -3.55 -2.84 4.23
CA ILE A 113 -3.55 -2.52 5.66
C ILE A 113 -3.75 -3.78 6.50
N ALA A 114 -4.72 -4.64 6.16
CA ALA A 114 -4.97 -5.89 6.87
C ALA A 114 -3.75 -6.84 6.83
N ALA A 115 -3.12 -6.97 5.65
CA ALA A 115 -1.92 -7.77 5.49
C ALA A 115 -0.74 -7.18 6.26
N GLN A 116 -0.57 -5.86 6.24
CA GLN A 116 0.47 -5.16 6.99
C GLN A 116 0.30 -5.37 8.49
N VAL A 117 -0.91 -5.21 9.03
CA VAL A 117 -1.23 -5.48 10.44
C VAL A 117 -0.95 -6.94 10.81
N ARG A 118 -1.33 -7.89 9.94
CA ARG A 118 -1.05 -9.32 10.14
C ARG A 118 0.45 -9.62 10.18
N VAL A 119 1.23 -9.05 9.29
CA VAL A 119 2.68 -9.30 9.26
C VAL A 119 3.36 -8.60 10.43
N PHE A 120 2.90 -7.40 10.78
CA PHE A 120 3.39 -6.63 11.92
C PHE A 120 3.15 -7.36 13.26
N SER A 121 1.97 -7.95 13.45
CA SER A 121 1.67 -8.73 14.67
C SER A 121 2.50 -10.02 14.79
N GLN A 122 3.07 -10.50 13.70
CA GLN A 122 3.96 -11.67 13.68
C GLN A 122 5.45 -11.31 13.87
N LEU A 123 5.81 -10.03 13.77
CA LEU A 123 7.18 -9.58 13.98
C LEU A 123 7.51 -9.64 15.48
N LYS A 124 8.44 -10.52 15.84
CA LYS A 124 9.01 -10.60 17.20
C LYS A 124 10.02 -9.46 17.37
N ILE A 125 9.53 -8.28 17.71
CA ILE A 125 10.38 -7.12 18.03
C ILE A 125 11.02 -7.40 19.39
N ALA A 126 12.35 -7.41 19.45
CA ALA A 126 13.08 -7.67 20.69
C ALA A 126 12.82 -6.53 21.68
N TYR A 127 12.28 -6.87 22.85
CA TYR A 127 12.05 -5.92 23.93
C TYR A 127 13.35 -5.49 24.63
N VAL A 128 14.38 -6.35 24.57
CA VAL A 128 15.70 -6.11 25.15
C VAL A 128 16.73 -6.25 24.04
N GLU A 129 17.48 -5.18 23.78
CA GLU A 129 18.72 -5.27 23.02
C GLU A 129 19.75 -5.94 23.94
N PRO A 130 20.30 -7.12 23.58
CA PRO A 130 21.28 -7.78 24.43
C PRO A 130 22.50 -6.85 24.55
N ASP A 131 22.74 -6.34 25.75
CA ASP A 131 23.95 -5.58 26.08
C ASP A 131 25.13 -6.50 25.71
N GLY A 132 25.97 -6.05 24.77
CA GLY A 132 26.96 -6.85 24.06
C GLY A 132 28.14 -7.33 24.91
N LYS A 133 27.94 -7.51 26.21
CA LYS A 133 28.93 -8.00 27.16
C LYS A 133 28.72 -9.49 27.37
N ARG A 134 29.50 -10.28 26.62
CA ARG A 134 29.91 -11.61 27.05
C ARG A 134 31.13 -11.48 27.94
#